data_AF-A0A545STE3-F1
#
_entry.id   AF-A0A545STE3-F1
#
_cell.length_a   1.000
_cell.length_b   1.000
_cell.length_c   1.000
_cell.angle_alpha   90.00
_cell.angle_beta   90.00
_cell.angle_gamma   90.00
#
_symmetry.space_group_name_H-M   'P 1'
#
loop_
_entity.id
_entity.type
_entity.pdbx_description
1 polymer ?
#
loop_
_entity_poly.entity_id
_entity_poly.type
_entity_poly.pdbx_seq_one_letter_code
_entity_poly.pdbx_strand_id
1 'polypeptide(L)'
;MNEMVAVLNRERDPADTAKFIDCCAIYRRRLDAIHLIKQINHLVKAVQKHRGLSMAVLAGDKLFEGELLALQQQVDRRIAVLDAFAAQSSPLLDAREREQIYHAWATLKTDWRDDNVIDNFELHCHFVEQLLNLMTQLGKHLERPISDYLSTLDQVPRQAAASQLNSHAACKQLALLVFACKQMPDMVELVAKIRGLATHAIVQGTCDYVNDRKLRYLLQCTKAENEKLRVQMGRMPASIKNHLASLPMIKTYDLKLMFLLNSVEQDILSGGHISIDQRQLFELATQIINVYVDVITEGLELLQTWQEHQLEAWLTSG
;
A
#
# COMPACT_ATOMS: atom_id res chain seq x y z
N MET A 1 39.37 -6.51 -40.28
CA MET A 1 38.96 -6.86 -38.90
C MET A 1 39.47 -5.89 -37.83
N ASN A 2 40.53 -5.10 -38.08
CA ASN A 2 41.04 -4.10 -37.12
C ASN A 2 40.40 -2.69 -37.21
N GLU A 3 39.65 -2.35 -38.27
CA GLU A 3 38.96 -1.05 -38.35
C GLU A 3 37.59 -1.04 -37.64
N MET A 4 36.95 -2.19 -37.43
CA MET A 4 35.67 -2.27 -36.69
C MET A 4 35.84 -2.15 -35.16
N VAL A 5 37.02 -2.46 -34.63
CA VAL A 5 37.33 -2.27 -33.19
C VAL A 5 37.80 -0.84 -32.91
N ALA A 6 38.37 -0.14 -33.89
CA ALA A 6 38.79 1.25 -33.75
C ALA A 6 37.61 2.24 -33.68
N VAL A 7 36.45 1.91 -34.26
CA VAL A 7 35.23 2.75 -34.17
C VAL A 7 34.56 2.66 -32.79
N LEU A 8 34.80 1.59 -32.03
CA LEU A 8 34.26 1.40 -30.68
C LEU A 8 35.13 2.04 -29.57
N ASN A 9 36.34 2.50 -29.91
CA ASN A 9 37.26 3.21 -29.00
C ASN A 9 37.33 4.72 -29.30
N ARG A 10 36.24 5.33 -29.78
CA ARG A 10 36.07 6.78 -29.52
C ARG A 10 35.94 6.91 -28.02
N GLU A 11 36.96 7.47 -27.38
CA GLU A 11 36.95 7.89 -25.99
C GLU A 11 35.61 8.57 -25.71
N ARG A 12 34.68 7.86 -25.04
CA ARG A 12 33.45 8.49 -24.56
C ARG A 12 33.88 9.60 -23.64
N ASP A 13 33.35 10.81 -23.85
CA ASP A 13 33.57 11.91 -22.93
C ASP A 13 33.29 11.40 -21.50
N PRO A 14 34.27 11.49 -20.57
CA PRO A 14 34.06 11.11 -19.19
C PRO A 14 32.84 11.80 -18.56
N ALA A 15 32.51 13.03 -19.00
CA ALA A 15 31.34 13.76 -18.57
C ALA A 15 30.03 13.10 -19.04
N ASP A 16 29.97 12.62 -20.28
CA ASP A 16 28.82 11.87 -20.79
C ASP A 16 28.67 10.53 -20.07
N THR A 17 29.78 9.85 -19.76
CA THR A 17 29.74 8.57 -19.04
C THR A 17 29.20 8.74 -17.61
N ALA A 18 29.62 9.79 -16.89
CA ALA A 18 29.12 10.10 -15.55
C ALA A 18 27.61 10.38 -15.53
N LYS A 19 27.12 11.13 -16.51
CA LYS A 19 25.70 11.47 -16.68
C LYS A 19 24.81 10.22 -16.81
N PHE A 20 25.21 9.24 -17.62
CA PHE A 20 24.46 7.99 -17.76
C PHE A 20 24.50 7.14 -16.49
N ILE A 21 25.63 7.13 -15.76
CA ILE A 21 25.74 6.45 -14.47
C ILE A 21 24.76 7.04 -13.45
N ASP A 22 24.71 8.38 -13.34
CA ASP A 22 23.79 9.07 -12.44
C ASP A 22 22.32 8.81 -12.80
N CYS A 23 22.00 8.85 -14.11
CA CYS A 23 20.68 8.47 -14.61
C CYS A 23 20.29 7.04 -14.19
N CYS A 24 21.18 6.06 -14.40
CA CYS A 24 20.95 4.68 -13.99
C CYS A 24 20.76 4.55 -12.47
N ALA A 25 21.54 5.28 -11.67
CA ALA A 25 21.43 5.25 -10.22
C ALA A 25 20.08 5.81 -9.73
N ILE A 26 19.62 6.94 -10.30
CA ILE A 26 18.33 7.55 -10.00
C ILE A 26 17.19 6.61 -10.39
N TYR A 27 17.22 6.06 -11.60
CA TYR A 27 16.20 5.14 -12.09
C TYR A 27 16.09 3.90 -11.21
N ARG A 28 17.22 3.24 -10.90
CA ARG A 28 17.24 2.06 -10.00
C ARG A 28 16.69 2.38 -8.62
N ARG A 29 17.10 3.50 -8.01
CA ARG A 29 16.60 3.89 -6.68
C ARG A 29 15.08 4.08 -6.68
N ARG A 30 14.50 4.61 -7.76
CA ARG A 30 13.05 4.79 -7.85
C ARG A 30 12.30 3.49 -8.08
N LEU A 31 12.85 2.57 -8.88
CA LEU A 31 12.33 1.21 -9.00
C LEU A 31 12.35 0.48 -7.66
N ASP A 32 13.45 0.59 -6.92
CA ASP A 32 13.57 0.00 -5.59
C ASP A 32 12.51 0.56 -4.63
N ALA A 33 12.24 1.87 -4.67
CA ALA A 33 11.17 2.49 -3.89
C ALA A 33 9.78 1.92 -4.26
N ILE A 34 9.47 1.77 -5.54
CA ILE A 34 8.21 1.14 -5.98
C ILE A 34 8.10 -0.29 -5.46
N HIS A 35 9.17 -1.09 -5.60
CA HIS A 35 9.19 -2.47 -5.14
C HIS A 35 9.00 -2.57 -3.63
N LEU A 36 9.67 -1.73 -2.85
CA LEU A 36 9.50 -1.66 -1.40
C LEU A 36 8.07 -1.30 -1.02
N ILE A 37 7.47 -0.28 -1.65
CA ILE A 37 6.07 0.09 -1.38
C ILE A 37 5.13 -1.08 -1.67
N LYS A 38 5.33 -1.81 -2.78
CA LYS A 38 4.54 -3.02 -3.10
C LYS A 38 4.69 -4.10 -2.02
N GLN A 39 5.92 -4.37 -1.56
CA GLN A 39 6.16 -5.37 -0.51
C GLN A 39 5.51 -4.95 0.82
N ILE A 40 5.62 -3.69 1.20
CA ILE A 40 5.00 -3.18 2.42
C ILE A 40 3.48 -3.20 2.31
N ASN A 41 2.89 -2.86 1.16
CA ASN A 41 1.44 -2.96 0.95
C ASN A 41 0.93 -4.41 1.16
N HIS A 42 1.68 -5.40 0.67
CA HIS A 42 1.34 -6.80 0.92
C HIS A 42 1.55 -7.23 2.37
N LEU A 43 2.57 -6.69 3.05
CA LEU A 43 2.82 -6.92 4.46
C LEU A 43 1.68 -6.33 5.32
N VAL A 44 1.26 -5.10 5.04
CA VAL A 44 0.09 -4.43 5.66
C VAL A 44 -1.13 -5.32 5.56
N LYS A 45 -1.48 -5.78 4.36
CA LYS A 45 -2.61 -6.69 4.12
C LYS A 45 -2.52 -7.97 4.95
N ALA A 46 -1.32 -8.57 5.03
CA ALA A 46 -1.10 -9.80 5.77
C ALA A 46 -1.24 -9.58 7.29
N VAL A 47 -0.65 -8.52 7.84
CA VAL A 47 -0.77 -8.15 9.26
C VAL A 47 -2.20 -7.81 9.63
N GLN A 48 -2.92 -7.09 8.77
CA GLN A 48 -4.35 -6.80 8.94
C GLN A 48 -5.22 -8.06 8.97
N LYS A 49 -4.87 -9.06 8.15
CA LYS A 49 -5.55 -10.35 8.14
C LYS A 49 -5.20 -11.14 9.40
N HIS A 50 -3.94 -11.11 9.85
CA HIS A 50 -3.50 -11.71 11.09
C HIS A 50 -4.28 -11.14 12.27
N ARG A 51 -4.42 -9.81 12.37
CA ARG A 51 -5.27 -9.15 13.37
C ARG A 51 -6.69 -9.69 13.38
N GLY A 52 -7.32 -9.81 12.21
CA GLY A 52 -8.69 -10.32 12.12
C GLY A 52 -8.83 -11.77 12.59
N LEU A 53 -7.86 -12.61 12.20
CA LEU A 53 -7.83 -14.03 12.59
C LEU A 53 -7.51 -14.22 14.08
N SER A 54 -6.52 -13.48 14.63
CA SER A 54 -6.15 -13.56 16.05
C SER A 54 -7.31 -13.12 16.93
N MET A 55 -8.01 -12.05 16.56
CA MET A 55 -9.21 -11.60 17.27
C MET A 55 -10.33 -12.65 17.28
N ALA A 56 -10.54 -13.36 16.16
CA ALA A 56 -11.53 -14.44 16.09
C ALA A 56 -11.14 -15.64 16.98
N VAL A 57 -9.86 -16.00 16.98
CA VAL A 57 -9.35 -17.10 17.83
C VAL A 57 -9.42 -16.73 19.32
N LEU A 58 -9.03 -15.50 19.69
CA LEU A 58 -9.16 -14.99 21.06
C LEU A 58 -10.62 -14.93 21.51
N ALA A 59 -11.55 -14.69 20.58
CA ALA A 59 -12.98 -14.78 20.85
C ALA A 59 -13.50 -16.22 21.03
N GLY A 60 -12.70 -17.24 20.71
CA GLY A 60 -13.05 -18.66 20.87
C GLY A 60 -13.29 -19.44 19.57
N ASP A 61 -13.18 -18.81 18.39
CA ASP A 61 -13.33 -19.52 17.12
C ASP A 61 -12.00 -20.16 16.68
N LYS A 62 -11.81 -21.41 17.10
CA LYS A 62 -10.63 -22.21 16.77
C LYS A 62 -10.51 -22.56 15.28
N LEU A 63 -11.57 -22.39 14.48
CA LEU A 63 -11.53 -22.72 13.07
C LEU A 63 -10.58 -21.81 12.27
N PHE A 64 -10.21 -20.65 12.82
CA PHE A 64 -9.25 -19.71 12.22
C PHE A 64 -7.78 -20.01 12.59
N GLU A 65 -7.50 -20.90 13.55
CA GLU A 65 -6.14 -21.09 14.08
C GLU A 65 -5.17 -21.64 13.04
N GLY A 66 -5.60 -22.61 12.23
CA GLY A 66 -4.75 -23.17 11.17
C GLY A 66 -4.37 -22.13 10.11
N GLU A 67 -5.33 -21.27 9.73
CA GLU A 67 -5.10 -20.18 8.78
C GLU A 67 -4.19 -19.10 9.38
N LEU A 68 -4.37 -18.78 10.66
CA LEU A 68 -3.53 -17.83 11.39
C LEU A 68 -2.06 -18.28 11.40
N LEU A 69 -1.78 -19.54 11.73
CA LEU A 69 -0.42 -20.09 11.76
C LEU A 69 0.23 -20.10 10.38
N ALA A 70 -0.51 -20.46 9.33
CA ALA A 70 -0.02 -20.39 7.95
C ALA A 70 0.29 -18.94 7.55
N LEU A 71 -0.54 -17.99 7.96
CA LEU A 71 -0.32 -16.56 7.72
C LEU A 71 0.90 -16.03 8.47
N GLN A 72 1.17 -16.48 9.70
CA GLN A 72 2.38 -16.10 10.42
C GLN A 72 3.64 -16.48 9.65
N GLN A 73 3.70 -17.71 9.11
CA GLN A 73 4.81 -18.15 8.28
C GLN A 73 4.93 -17.32 6.99
N GLN A 74 3.80 -16.92 6.40
CA GLN A 74 3.80 -16.04 5.24
C GLN A 74 4.39 -14.66 5.59
N VAL A 75 4.01 -14.08 6.73
CA VAL A 75 4.52 -12.79 7.19
C VAL A 75 6.02 -12.86 7.48
N ASP A 76 6.49 -13.92 8.15
CA ASP A 76 7.93 -14.16 8.38
C ASP A 76 8.72 -14.13 7.07
N ARG A 77 8.24 -14.86 6.06
CA ARG A 77 8.89 -14.90 4.73
C ARG A 77 8.88 -13.53 4.05
N ARG A 78 7.80 -12.76 4.17
CA ARG A 78 7.70 -11.41 3.60
C ARG A 78 8.67 -10.44 4.25
N ILE A 79 8.80 -10.49 5.58
CA ILE A 79 9.76 -9.66 6.32
C ILE A 79 11.20 -10.04 5.96
N ALA A 80 11.51 -11.34 5.85
CA ALA A 80 12.83 -11.80 5.43
C ALA A 80 13.18 -11.33 3.99
N VAL A 81 12.22 -11.39 3.05
CA VAL A 81 12.41 -10.87 1.69
C VAL A 81 12.56 -9.35 1.68
N LEU A 82 11.76 -8.64 2.48
CA LEU A 82 11.87 -7.18 2.63
C LEU A 82 13.26 -6.77 3.14
N ASP A 83 13.76 -7.44 4.17
CA ASP A 83 15.10 -7.18 4.72
C ASP A 83 16.20 -7.48 3.71
N ALA A 84 16.13 -8.64 3.04
CA ALA A 84 17.09 -9.01 2.00
C ALA A 84 17.09 -8.03 0.81
N PHE A 85 15.92 -7.52 0.42
CA PHE A 85 15.80 -6.50 -0.62
C PHE A 85 16.38 -5.16 -0.16
N ALA A 86 15.99 -4.71 1.03
CA ALA A 86 16.46 -3.44 1.60
C ALA A 86 17.97 -3.42 1.84
N ALA A 87 18.58 -4.57 2.16
CA ALA A 87 20.03 -4.70 2.30
C ALA A 87 20.79 -4.57 0.96
N GLN A 88 20.14 -4.83 -0.17
CA GLN A 88 20.72 -4.78 -1.51
C GLN A 88 20.44 -3.45 -2.25
N SER A 89 19.38 -2.74 -1.86
CA SER A 89 19.03 -1.44 -2.42
C SER A 89 19.88 -0.31 -1.83
N SER A 90 20.05 0.78 -2.60
CA SER A 90 20.50 2.09 -2.06
C SER A 90 19.65 2.44 -0.83
N PRO A 91 20.18 3.08 0.24
CA PRO A 91 19.49 3.17 1.53
C PRO A 91 18.18 3.96 1.42
N LEU A 92 17.10 3.22 1.19
CA LEU A 92 15.70 3.66 1.18
C LEU A 92 15.03 3.28 2.49
N LEU A 93 15.52 2.21 3.13
CA LEU A 93 15.18 1.80 4.48
C LEU A 93 16.47 1.73 5.29
N ASP A 94 16.50 2.41 6.44
CA ASP A 94 17.65 2.34 7.32
C ASP A 94 17.65 1.05 8.18
N ALA A 95 18.75 0.79 8.88
CA ALA A 95 18.85 -0.40 9.75
C ALA A 95 17.83 -0.37 10.90
N ARG A 96 17.50 0.82 11.41
CA ARG A 96 16.58 0.99 12.54
C ARG A 96 15.15 0.67 12.12
N GLU A 97 14.71 1.14 10.96
CA GLU A 97 13.38 0.85 10.41
C GLU A 97 13.18 -0.65 10.20
N ARG A 98 14.20 -1.34 9.67
CA ARG A 98 14.17 -2.80 9.47
C ARG A 98 14.07 -3.56 10.79
N GLU A 99 14.89 -3.16 11.77
CA GLU A 99 14.85 -3.74 13.11
C GLU A 99 13.49 -3.50 13.81
N GLN A 100 12.92 -2.30 13.66
CA GLN A 100 11.59 -1.98 14.20
C GLN A 100 10.49 -2.86 13.61
N ILE A 101 10.49 -3.09 12.30
CA ILE A 101 9.52 -3.98 11.64
C ILE A 101 9.65 -5.41 12.18
N TYR A 102 10.88 -5.91 12.32
CA TYR A 102 11.14 -7.23 12.85
C TYR A 102 10.64 -7.40 14.29
N HIS A 103 11.01 -6.48 15.18
CA HIS A 103 10.60 -6.55 16.59
C HIS A 103 9.09 -6.41 16.75
N ALA A 104 8.45 -5.46 16.06
CA ALA A 104 7.01 -5.29 16.12
C ALA A 104 6.26 -6.57 15.70
N TRP A 105 6.72 -7.22 14.62
CA TRP A 105 6.15 -8.49 14.20
C TRP A 105 6.45 -9.63 15.18
N ALA A 106 7.67 -9.72 15.71
CA ALA A 106 8.06 -10.77 16.65
C ALA A 106 7.19 -10.76 17.92
N THR A 107 6.92 -9.57 18.47
CA THR A 107 5.99 -9.36 19.59
C THR A 107 4.59 -9.86 19.22
N LEU A 108 4.01 -9.37 18.12
CA LEU A 108 2.66 -9.77 17.68
C LEU A 108 2.53 -11.26 17.40
N LYS A 109 3.55 -11.89 16.86
CA LYS A 109 3.55 -13.31 16.53
C LYS A 109 3.60 -14.20 17.78
N THR A 110 4.36 -13.77 18.79
CA THR A 110 4.64 -14.57 19.99
C THR A 110 3.56 -14.39 21.04
N ASP A 111 3.16 -13.15 21.30
CA ASP A 111 2.43 -12.80 22.52
C ASP A 111 0.91 -12.72 22.32
N TRP A 112 0.42 -12.77 21.06
CA TRP A 112 -1.00 -12.54 20.76
C TRP A 112 -1.97 -13.46 21.52
N ARG A 113 -1.55 -14.66 21.93
CA ARG A 113 -2.39 -15.60 22.68
C ARG A 113 -2.60 -15.17 24.13
N ASP A 114 -1.62 -14.48 24.69
CA ASP A 114 -1.60 -14.04 26.09
C ASP A 114 -2.09 -12.59 26.23
N ASP A 115 -2.16 -11.84 25.12
CA ASP A 115 -2.78 -10.53 25.06
C ASP A 115 -4.29 -10.60 25.36
N ASN A 116 -4.81 -9.59 26.06
CA ASN A 116 -6.24 -9.32 25.95
C ASN A 116 -6.58 -8.83 24.53
N VAL A 117 -7.82 -9.02 24.10
CA VAL A 117 -8.22 -8.74 22.72
C VAL A 117 -8.04 -7.27 22.29
N ILE A 118 -8.18 -6.33 23.22
CA ILE A 118 -8.04 -4.91 22.92
C ILE A 118 -6.57 -4.55 22.73
N ASP A 119 -5.68 -5.04 23.61
CA ASP A 119 -4.24 -4.85 23.47
C ASP A 119 -3.75 -5.51 22.18
N ASN A 120 -4.21 -6.72 21.87
CA ASN A 120 -3.91 -7.37 20.61
C ASN A 120 -4.32 -6.52 19.40
N PHE A 121 -5.54 -5.98 19.43
CA PHE A 121 -6.04 -5.10 18.38
C PHE A 121 -5.19 -3.83 18.24
N GLU A 122 -4.85 -3.15 19.34
CA GLU A 122 -4.09 -1.89 19.32
C GLU A 122 -2.64 -2.08 18.88
N LEU A 123 -1.97 -3.15 19.34
CA LEU A 123 -0.60 -3.46 18.90
C LEU A 123 -0.55 -3.70 17.38
N HIS A 124 -1.52 -4.44 16.84
CA HIS A 124 -1.63 -4.62 15.39
C HIS A 124 -1.95 -3.31 14.66
N CYS A 125 -2.85 -2.48 15.20
CA CYS A 125 -3.15 -1.16 14.61
C CYS A 125 -1.89 -0.30 14.54
N HIS A 126 -1.10 -0.27 15.62
CA HIS A 126 0.14 0.48 15.69
C HIS A 126 1.18 -0.03 14.69
N PHE A 127 1.32 -1.35 14.54
CA PHE A 127 2.24 -1.91 13.56
C PHE A 127 1.81 -1.60 12.12
N VAL A 128 0.52 -1.73 11.80
CA VAL A 128 0.00 -1.35 10.47
C VAL A 128 0.22 0.13 10.19
N GLU A 129 -0.01 1.01 11.16
CA GLU A 129 0.22 2.45 11.01
C GLU A 129 1.69 2.77 10.71
N GLN A 130 2.64 2.09 11.38
CA GLN A 130 4.07 2.22 11.08
C GLN A 130 4.38 1.83 9.62
N LEU A 131 3.84 0.71 9.16
CA LEU A 131 4.03 0.26 7.77
C LEU A 131 3.42 1.22 6.75
N LEU A 132 2.23 1.77 7.02
CA LEU A 132 1.58 2.77 6.15
C LEU A 132 2.38 4.08 6.10
N ASN A 133 2.94 4.51 7.23
CA ASN A 133 3.82 5.67 7.29
C ASN A 133 5.09 5.44 6.46
N LEU A 134 5.67 4.24 6.52
CA LEU A 134 6.82 3.86 5.72
C LEU A 134 6.51 3.87 4.21
N MET A 135 5.34 3.34 3.80
CA MET A 135 4.88 3.46 2.40
C MET A 135 4.80 4.92 1.94
N THR A 136 4.25 5.80 2.79
CA THR A 136 4.15 7.23 2.49
C THR A 136 5.53 7.88 2.37
N GLN A 137 6.47 7.54 3.25
CA GLN A 137 7.85 8.05 3.20
C GLN A 137 8.58 7.60 1.95
N LEU A 138 8.48 6.33 1.58
CA LEU A 138 9.05 5.80 0.34
C LEU A 138 8.42 6.48 -0.89
N GLY A 139 7.12 6.76 -0.85
CA GLY A 139 6.41 7.50 -1.88
C GLY A 139 7.00 8.89 -2.16
N LYS A 140 7.63 9.54 -1.16
CA LYS A 140 8.30 10.84 -1.35
C LYS A 140 9.46 10.77 -2.35
N HIS A 141 10.14 9.64 -2.46
CA HIS A 141 11.18 9.43 -3.47
C HIS A 141 10.63 9.41 -4.90
N LEU A 142 9.32 9.26 -5.04
CA LEU A 142 8.62 9.19 -6.30
C LEU A 142 7.89 10.48 -6.65
N GLU A 143 7.76 11.48 -5.77
CA GLU A 143 6.91 12.67 -6.00
C GLU A 143 7.31 13.44 -7.26
N ARG A 144 8.61 13.63 -7.48
CA ARG A 144 9.14 14.33 -8.65
C ARG A 144 9.28 13.37 -9.86
N PRO A 145 8.80 13.73 -11.06
CA PRO A 145 9.02 12.96 -12.29
C PRO A 145 10.50 12.69 -12.57
N ILE A 146 10.84 11.54 -13.17
CA ILE A 146 12.25 11.25 -13.49
C ILE A 146 12.78 12.23 -14.54
N SER A 147 11.93 12.64 -15.49
CA SER A 147 12.25 13.65 -16.52
C SER A 147 12.83 14.95 -15.94
N ASP A 148 12.40 15.36 -14.75
CA ASP A 148 12.91 16.56 -14.11
C ASP A 148 14.36 16.42 -13.60
N TYR A 149 14.79 15.20 -13.28
CA TYR A 149 16.18 14.89 -12.93
C TYR A 149 17.03 14.76 -14.20
N LEU A 150 16.49 14.12 -15.23
CA LEU A 150 17.18 13.97 -16.52
C LEU A 150 17.47 15.34 -17.16
N SER A 151 16.50 16.26 -17.11
CA SER A 151 16.68 17.64 -17.59
C SER A 151 17.83 18.38 -16.88
N THR A 152 18.09 18.08 -15.59
CA THR A 152 19.21 18.69 -14.87
C THR A 152 20.56 18.09 -15.24
N LEU A 153 20.58 16.83 -15.67
CA LEU A 153 21.78 16.16 -16.16
C LEU A 153 22.20 16.67 -17.55
N ASP A 154 21.24 17.10 -18.37
CA ASP A 154 21.51 17.65 -19.71
C ASP A 154 22.00 19.11 -19.71
N GLN A 155 22.00 19.79 -18.56
CA GLN A 155 22.26 21.24 -18.45
C GLN A 155 21.39 22.12 -19.40
N VAL A 156 20.30 21.57 -19.94
CA VAL A 156 19.43 22.30 -20.88
C VAL A 156 18.63 23.34 -20.11
N PRO A 157 18.68 24.64 -20.49
CA PRO A 157 17.85 25.66 -19.88
C PRO A 157 16.37 25.28 -20.00
N ARG A 158 15.65 25.26 -18.87
CA ARG A 158 14.19 25.01 -18.86
C ARG A 158 13.49 26.06 -19.72
N GLN A 159 13.13 25.71 -20.96
CA GLN A 159 12.26 26.55 -21.77
C GLN A 159 10.87 26.64 -21.11
N ALA A 160 10.27 27.82 -21.12
CA ALA A 160 9.01 28.11 -20.41
C ALA A 160 7.80 27.26 -20.86
N ALA A 161 7.83 26.67 -22.06
CA ALA A 161 6.79 25.74 -22.52
C ALA A 161 7.00 24.31 -21.96
N ALA A 162 8.25 23.86 -21.82
CA ALA A 162 8.59 22.58 -21.20
C ALA A 162 8.28 22.59 -19.69
N SER A 163 8.41 23.74 -19.01
CA SER A 163 8.07 23.86 -17.59
C SER A 163 6.57 23.69 -17.31
N GLN A 164 5.68 24.10 -18.22
CA GLN A 164 4.23 23.89 -18.09
C GLN A 164 3.81 22.43 -18.32
N LEU A 165 4.37 21.76 -19.33
CA LEU A 165 4.12 20.33 -19.56
C LEU A 165 4.62 19.46 -18.40
N ASN A 166 5.82 19.76 -17.89
CA ASN A 166 6.41 19.06 -16.75
C ASN A 166 5.62 19.31 -15.46
N SER A 167 5.06 20.51 -15.27
CA SER A 167 4.18 20.83 -14.13
C SER A 167 2.91 19.97 -14.12
N HIS A 168 2.28 19.76 -15.28
CA HIS A 168 1.09 18.91 -15.38
C HIS A 168 1.41 17.42 -15.14
N ALA A 169 2.55 16.93 -15.63
CA ALA A 169 3.01 15.57 -15.35
C ALA A 169 3.32 15.36 -13.86
N ALA A 170 4.00 16.31 -13.22
CA ALA A 170 4.27 16.29 -11.79
C ALA A 170 2.98 16.29 -10.95
N CYS A 171 2.00 17.12 -11.29
CA CYS A 171 0.70 17.15 -10.61
C CYS A 171 -0.04 15.81 -10.73
N LYS A 172 -0.04 15.17 -11.91
CA LYS A 172 -0.66 13.85 -12.10
C LYS A 172 0.04 12.76 -11.29
N GLN A 173 1.37 12.77 -11.28
CA GLN A 173 2.19 11.83 -10.53
C GLN A 173 1.96 11.96 -9.04
N LEU A 174 1.97 13.18 -8.52
CA LEU A 174 1.66 13.44 -7.12
C LEU A 174 0.23 13.00 -6.76
N ALA A 175 -0.76 13.32 -7.59
CA ALA A 175 -2.14 12.89 -7.36
C ALA A 175 -2.28 11.36 -7.30
N LEU A 176 -1.63 10.64 -8.22
CA LEU A 176 -1.62 9.18 -8.22
C LEU A 176 -0.89 8.60 -7.01
N LEU A 177 0.24 9.19 -6.61
CA LEU A 177 1.00 8.77 -5.42
C LEU A 177 0.20 8.96 -4.14
N VAL A 178 -0.44 10.12 -3.95
CA VAL A 178 -1.30 10.37 -2.79
C VAL A 178 -2.47 9.38 -2.77
N PHE A 179 -3.05 9.10 -3.93
CA PHE A 179 -4.13 8.13 -4.04
C PHE A 179 -3.68 6.71 -3.66
N ALA A 180 -2.60 6.21 -4.27
CA ALA A 180 -2.14 4.83 -4.12
C ALA A 180 -1.36 4.56 -2.81
N CYS A 181 -0.59 5.53 -2.31
CA CYS A 181 0.28 5.33 -1.14
C CYS A 181 -0.33 5.85 0.16
N LYS A 182 -1.44 6.59 0.11
CA LYS A 182 -2.08 7.16 1.31
C LYS A 182 -3.59 6.92 1.38
N GLN A 183 -4.36 7.45 0.44
CA GLN A 183 -5.83 7.42 0.54
C GLN A 183 -6.41 6.01 0.45
N MET A 184 -5.97 5.22 -0.53
CA MET A 184 -6.42 3.83 -0.68
C MET A 184 -5.96 2.94 0.48
N PRO A 185 -4.69 2.98 0.93
CA PRO A 185 -4.26 2.22 2.11
C PRO A 185 -4.99 2.60 3.41
N ASP A 186 -5.30 3.87 3.63
CA ASP A 186 -6.08 4.32 4.80
C ASP A 186 -7.49 3.70 4.80
N MET A 187 -8.15 3.68 3.63
CA MET A 187 -9.46 3.04 3.48
C MET A 187 -9.39 1.52 3.72
N VAL A 188 -8.36 0.85 3.18
CA VAL A 188 -8.09 -0.56 3.43
C VAL A 188 -7.99 -0.84 4.93
N GLU A 189 -7.26 0.00 5.66
CA GLU A 189 -7.10 -0.16 7.10
C GLU A 189 -8.40 0.06 7.88
N LEU A 190 -9.22 1.04 7.50
CA LEU A 190 -10.54 1.24 8.10
C LEU A 190 -11.43 -0.01 7.96
N VAL A 191 -11.51 -0.57 6.75
CA VAL A 191 -12.28 -1.80 6.50
C VAL A 191 -11.67 -2.99 7.27
N ALA A 192 -10.35 -3.09 7.34
CA ALA A 192 -9.67 -4.14 8.08
C ALA A 192 -9.88 -4.07 9.60
N LYS A 193 -9.98 -2.86 10.18
CA LYS A 193 -10.31 -2.66 11.60
C LYS A 193 -11.75 -3.10 11.87
N ILE A 194 -12.70 -2.69 11.01
CA ILE A 194 -14.10 -3.14 11.10
C ILE A 194 -14.17 -4.66 11.03
N ARG A 195 -13.47 -5.28 10.07
CA ARG A 195 -13.41 -6.75 9.93
C ARG A 195 -13.02 -7.43 11.24
N GLY A 196 -11.92 -7.00 11.88
CA GLY A 196 -11.43 -7.62 13.11
C GLY A 196 -12.41 -7.48 14.28
N LEU A 197 -12.85 -6.24 14.55
CA LEU A 197 -13.75 -5.92 15.67
C LEU A 197 -15.14 -6.54 15.53
N ALA A 198 -15.69 -6.54 14.31
CA ALA A 198 -16.98 -7.14 14.01
C ALA A 198 -16.92 -8.67 14.10
N THR A 199 -15.86 -9.29 13.55
CA THR A 199 -15.67 -10.75 13.65
C THR A 199 -15.58 -11.18 15.11
N HIS A 200 -14.82 -10.44 15.93
CA HIS A 200 -14.75 -10.68 17.37
C HIS A 200 -16.12 -10.63 18.04
N ALA A 201 -16.91 -9.56 17.78
CA ALA A 201 -18.24 -9.42 18.37
C ALA A 201 -19.19 -10.55 17.97
N ILE A 202 -19.14 -11.00 16.71
CA ILE A 202 -19.95 -12.11 16.23
C ILE A 202 -19.60 -13.41 16.97
N VAL A 203 -18.31 -13.73 17.07
CA VAL A 203 -17.86 -14.97 17.75
C VAL A 203 -18.20 -14.93 19.23
N GLN A 204 -18.06 -13.78 19.89
CA GLN A 204 -18.49 -13.59 21.28
C GLN A 204 -20.01 -13.63 21.45
N GLY A 205 -20.78 -13.47 20.38
CA GLY A 205 -22.25 -13.35 20.41
C GLY A 205 -22.76 -12.05 21.03
N THR A 206 -21.85 -11.14 21.45
CA THR A 206 -22.16 -9.86 22.06
C THR A 206 -21.13 -8.81 21.66
N CYS A 207 -21.54 -7.54 21.66
CA CYS A 207 -20.63 -6.42 21.46
C CYS A 207 -20.51 -5.62 22.76
N ASP A 208 -19.34 -5.68 23.40
CA ASP A 208 -19.08 -4.87 24.60
C ASP A 208 -19.04 -3.36 24.28
N TYR A 209 -19.09 -2.54 25.34
CA TYR A 209 -19.14 -1.08 25.22
C TYR A 209 -17.91 -0.47 24.52
N VAL A 210 -16.72 -1.03 24.74
CA VAL A 210 -15.48 -0.51 24.14
C VAL A 210 -15.46 -0.82 22.65
N ASN A 211 -15.83 -2.04 22.28
CA ASN A 211 -15.95 -2.49 20.90
C ASN A 211 -17.05 -1.72 20.16
N ASP A 212 -18.22 -1.51 20.77
CA ASP A 212 -19.33 -0.74 20.20
C ASP A 212 -18.88 0.67 19.81
N ARG A 213 -18.22 1.39 20.73
CA ARG A 213 -17.74 2.74 20.45
C ARG A 213 -16.69 2.78 19.34
N LYS A 214 -15.75 1.84 19.33
CA LYS A 214 -14.74 1.74 18.27
C LYS A 214 -15.38 1.45 16.92
N LEU A 215 -16.30 0.49 16.85
CA LEU A 215 -17.03 0.16 15.63
C LEU A 215 -17.83 1.35 15.11
N ARG A 216 -18.62 2.03 15.95
CA ARG A 216 -19.37 3.24 15.52
C ARG A 216 -18.48 4.31 14.93
N TYR A 217 -17.36 4.59 15.59
CA TYR A 217 -16.37 5.54 15.09
C TYR A 217 -15.80 5.09 13.73
N LEU A 218 -15.40 3.83 13.61
CA LEU A 218 -14.85 3.29 12.35
C LEU A 218 -15.88 3.29 11.22
N LEU A 219 -17.15 2.97 11.49
CA LEU A 219 -18.23 3.05 10.50
C LEU A 219 -18.38 4.48 9.98
N GLN A 220 -18.36 5.49 10.88
CA GLN A 220 -18.42 6.89 10.49
C GLN A 220 -17.21 7.32 9.65
N CYS A 221 -16.00 6.98 10.10
CA CYS A 221 -14.76 7.26 9.37
C CYS A 221 -14.78 6.62 7.97
N THR A 222 -15.21 5.36 7.86
CA THR A 222 -15.27 4.63 6.60
C THR A 222 -16.26 5.26 5.63
N LYS A 223 -17.45 5.66 6.10
CA LYS A 223 -18.44 6.38 5.26
C LYS A 223 -17.87 7.70 4.75
N ALA A 224 -17.21 8.47 5.61
CA ALA A 224 -16.62 9.76 5.24
C ALA A 224 -15.44 9.61 4.26
N GLU A 225 -14.55 8.64 4.48
CA GLU A 225 -13.39 8.40 3.63
C GLU A 225 -13.80 7.83 2.26
N ASN A 226 -14.79 6.95 2.22
CA ASN A 226 -15.34 6.42 0.98
C ASN A 226 -15.91 7.55 0.08
N GLU A 227 -16.59 8.54 0.66
CA GLU A 227 -17.08 9.68 -0.11
C GLU A 227 -15.94 10.53 -0.67
N LYS A 228 -14.88 10.77 0.11
CA LYS A 228 -13.68 11.46 -0.38
C LYS A 228 -13.03 10.70 -1.54
N LEU A 229 -12.85 9.40 -1.40
CA LEU A 229 -12.30 8.53 -2.44
C LEU A 229 -13.15 8.59 -3.71
N ARG A 230 -14.47 8.54 -3.58
CA ARG A 230 -15.40 8.65 -4.72
C ARG A 230 -15.22 9.97 -5.47
N VAL A 231 -15.09 11.08 -4.75
CA VAL A 231 -14.84 12.41 -5.35
C VAL A 231 -13.47 12.45 -6.05
N GLN A 232 -12.42 11.92 -5.41
CA GLN A 232 -11.06 11.90 -6.00
C GLN A 232 -11.01 11.03 -7.26
N MET A 233 -11.58 9.83 -7.22
CA MET A 233 -11.73 8.96 -8.38
C MET A 233 -12.54 9.66 -9.48
N GLY A 234 -13.59 10.41 -9.13
CA GLY A 234 -14.36 11.22 -10.06
C GLY A 234 -13.51 12.25 -10.82
N ARG A 235 -12.62 12.94 -10.10
CA ARG A 235 -11.72 13.98 -10.63
C ARG A 235 -10.48 13.45 -11.35
N MET A 236 -10.16 12.17 -11.18
CA MET A 236 -8.97 11.56 -11.76
C MET A 236 -9.01 11.63 -13.31
N PRO A 237 -7.92 12.03 -13.98
CA PRO A 237 -7.83 12.09 -15.44
C PRO A 237 -8.11 10.74 -16.10
N ALA A 238 -8.74 10.75 -17.29
CA ALA A 238 -8.99 9.54 -18.06
C ALA A 238 -7.71 8.71 -18.34
N SER A 239 -6.59 9.41 -18.59
CA SER A 239 -5.28 8.76 -18.74
C SER A 239 -4.85 7.89 -17.56
N ILE A 240 -5.25 8.20 -16.32
CA ILE A 240 -5.00 7.33 -15.17
C ILE A 240 -6.10 6.27 -15.06
N LYS A 241 -7.38 6.68 -15.13
CA LYS A 241 -8.52 5.76 -14.99
C LYS A 241 -8.46 4.56 -15.92
N ASN A 242 -8.02 4.76 -17.16
CA ASN A 242 -7.95 3.71 -18.18
C ASN A 242 -6.88 2.66 -17.90
N HIS A 243 -5.88 2.95 -17.06
CA HIS A 243 -4.84 2.01 -16.66
C HIS A 243 -5.17 1.27 -15.35
N LEU A 244 -6.11 1.79 -14.56
CA LEU A 244 -6.55 1.16 -13.31
C LEU A 244 -7.71 0.19 -13.59
N ALA A 245 -7.37 -1.04 -14.01
CA ALA A 245 -8.33 -2.07 -14.39
C ALA A 245 -9.31 -2.45 -13.26
N SER A 246 -8.90 -2.30 -12.00
CA SER A 246 -9.74 -2.59 -10.82
C SER A 246 -10.61 -1.41 -10.39
N LEU A 247 -10.41 -0.21 -10.96
CA LEU A 247 -11.18 0.99 -10.63
C LEU A 247 -12.69 0.86 -10.93
N PRO A 248 -13.15 0.24 -12.04
CA PRO A 248 -14.57 -0.04 -12.26
C PRO A 248 -15.15 -0.97 -11.19
N MET A 249 -14.36 -1.95 -10.70
CA MET A 249 -14.79 -2.89 -9.68
C MET A 249 -15.06 -2.18 -8.35
N ILE A 250 -14.34 -1.10 -8.02
CA ILE A 250 -14.63 -0.30 -6.82
C ILE A 250 -16.08 0.15 -6.79
N LYS A 251 -16.69 0.54 -7.93
CA LYS A 251 -18.10 0.94 -7.94
C LYS A 251 -19.03 -0.21 -7.57
N THR A 252 -18.75 -1.42 -8.04
CA THR A 252 -19.49 -2.63 -7.65
C THR A 252 -19.29 -2.96 -6.18
N TYR A 253 -18.06 -2.79 -5.68
CA TYR A 253 -17.70 -3.06 -4.30
C TYR A 253 -18.15 -1.97 -3.32
N ASP A 254 -18.55 -0.80 -3.80
CA ASP A 254 -19.19 0.25 -3.01
C ASP A 254 -20.51 -0.24 -2.40
N LEU A 255 -21.31 -0.98 -3.19
CA LEU A 255 -22.53 -1.62 -2.69
C LEU A 255 -22.22 -2.69 -1.64
N LYS A 256 -21.17 -3.49 -1.87
CA LYS A 256 -20.72 -4.50 -0.90
C LYS A 256 -20.21 -3.87 0.39
N LEU A 257 -19.52 -2.73 0.29
CA LEU A 257 -19.07 -1.95 1.43
C LEU A 257 -20.27 -1.42 2.21
N MET A 258 -21.23 -0.76 1.56
CA MET A 258 -22.43 -0.27 2.23
C MET A 258 -23.21 -1.40 2.91
N PHE A 259 -23.32 -2.56 2.25
CA PHE A 259 -23.90 -3.76 2.85
C PHE A 259 -23.14 -4.19 4.11
N LEU A 260 -21.81 -4.32 4.05
CA LEU A 260 -20.97 -4.64 5.20
C LEU A 260 -21.21 -3.66 6.37
N LEU A 261 -21.17 -2.36 6.11
CA LEU A 261 -21.35 -1.32 7.13
C LEU A 261 -22.75 -1.41 7.77
N ASN A 262 -23.78 -1.61 6.96
CA ASN A 262 -25.15 -1.75 7.44
C ASN A 262 -25.35 -3.04 8.24
N SER A 263 -24.77 -4.17 7.83
CA SER A 263 -24.81 -5.42 8.60
C SER A 263 -24.18 -5.25 9.98
N VAL A 264 -23.02 -4.58 10.08
CA VAL A 264 -22.40 -4.28 11.38
C VAL A 264 -23.32 -3.37 12.21
N GLU A 265 -23.88 -2.33 11.60
CA GLU A 265 -24.74 -1.36 12.30
C GLU A 265 -26.04 -1.98 12.82
N GLN A 266 -26.69 -2.85 12.05
CA GLN A 266 -27.99 -3.45 12.39
C GLN A 266 -27.85 -4.74 13.20
N ASP A 267 -26.91 -5.62 12.88
CA ASP A 267 -26.84 -6.94 13.50
C ASP A 267 -25.91 -6.98 14.72
N ILE A 268 -24.89 -6.11 14.78
CA ILE A 268 -23.90 -6.10 15.88
C ILE A 268 -24.17 -4.96 16.87
N LEU A 269 -24.47 -3.76 16.36
CA LEU A 269 -24.57 -2.53 17.18
C LEU A 269 -26.00 -2.18 17.62
N SER A 270 -27.02 -2.96 17.26
CA SER A 270 -28.42 -2.71 17.66
C SER A 270 -28.76 -3.17 19.07
N GLY A 271 -27.87 -3.94 19.72
CA GLY A 271 -28.10 -4.55 21.03
C GLY A 271 -28.99 -5.81 21.00
N GLY A 272 -29.37 -6.28 19.81
CA GLY A 272 -30.11 -7.53 19.61
C GLY A 272 -29.21 -8.78 19.53
N HIS A 273 -29.81 -9.91 19.15
CA HIS A 273 -29.09 -11.16 18.90
C HIS A 273 -28.30 -11.07 17.59
N ILE A 274 -26.98 -11.30 17.65
CA ILE A 274 -26.12 -11.30 16.46
C ILE A 274 -26.38 -12.57 15.65
N SER A 275 -26.86 -12.43 14.41
CA SER A 275 -27.26 -13.57 13.56
C SER A 275 -26.37 -13.79 12.33
N ILE A 276 -25.54 -12.80 11.98
CA ILE A 276 -24.62 -12.88 10.85
C ILE A 276 -23.49 -13.89 11.14
N ASP A 277 -23.11 -14.67 10.13
CA ASP A 277 -22.01 -15.64 10.22
C ASP A 277 -20.64 -14.94 10.20
N GLN A 278 -19.74 -15.35 11.10
CA GLN A 278 -18.43 -14.72 11.24
C GLN A 278 -17.55 -14.89 9.98
N ARG A 279 -17.63 -16.04 9.30
CA ARG A 279 -16.84 -16.29 8.09
C ARG A 279 -17.37 -15.48 6.92
N GLN A 280 -18.69 -15.38 6.78
CA GLN A 280 -19.33 -14.58 5.74
C GLN A 280 -18.92 -13.10 5.85
N LEU A 281 -18.99 -12.52 7.05
CA LEU A 281 -18.56 -11.14 7.26
C LEU A 281 -17.05 -10.97 7.02
N PHE A 282 -16.24 -11.89 7.53
CA PHE A 282 -14.80 -11.87 7.37
C PHE A 282 -14.38 -11.92 5.89
N GLU A 283 -14.98 -12.81 5.11
CA GLU A 283 -14.72 -12.97 3.68
C GLU A 283 -15.21 -11.78 2.87
N LEU A 284 -16.40 -11.24 3.17
CA LEU A 284 -16.91 -10.05 2.49
C LEU A 284 -15.94 -8.87 2.65
N ALA A 285 -15.53 -8.59 3.88
CA ALA A 285 -14.56 -7.52 4.15
C ALA A 285 -13.20 -7.79 3.48
N THR A 286 -12.75 -9.05 3.46
CA THR A 286 -11.51 -9.46 2.78
C THR A 286 -11.59 -9.23 1.27
N GLN A 287 -12.73 -9.52 0.62
CA GLN A 287 -12.91 -9.26 -0.81
C GLN A 287 -12.88 -7.75 -1.12
N ILE A 288 -13.49 -6.92 -0.28
CA ILE A 288 -13.44 -5.45 -0.42
C ILE A 288 -11.99 -4.95 -0.32
N ILE A 289 -11.26 -5.42 0.71
CA ILE A 289 -9.84 -5.08 0.89
C ILE A 289 -9.00 -5.48 -0.32
N ASN A 290 -9.23 -6.67 -0.89
CA ASN A 290 -8.49 -7.15 -2.05
C ASN A 290 -8.59 -6.19 -3.24
N VAL A 291 -9.81 -5.77 -3.59
CA VAL A 291 -10.02 -4.84 -4.72
C VAL A 291 -9.29 -3.51 -4.50
N TYR A 292 -9.33 -2.96 -3.29
CA TYR A 292 -8.60 -1.73 -2.98
C TYR A 292 -7.07 -1.92 -3.04
N VAL A 293 -6.56 -3.06 -2.58
CA VAL A 293 -5.14 -3.42 -2.70
C VAL A 293 -4.70 -3.60 -4.16
N ASP A 294 -5.56 -4.15 -5.00
CA ASP A 294 -5.28 -4.31 -6.43
C ASP A 294 -5.15 -2.94 -7.10
N VAL A 295 -6.03 -1.98 -6.78
CA VAL A 295 -5.93 -0.60 -7.29
C VAL A 295 -4.65 0.11 -6.82
N ILE A 296 -4.19 -0.13 -5.59
CA ILE A 296 -2.89 0.37 -5.12
C ILE A 296 -1.76 -0.19 -6.00
N THR A 297 -1.80 -1.50 -6.28
CA THR A 297 -0.79 -2.20 -7.06
C THR A 297 -0.74 -1.68 -8.51
N GLU A 298 -1.89 -1.54 -9.15
CA GLU A 298 -2.04 -0.97 -10.50
C GLU A 298 -1.54 0.48 -10.55
N GLY A 299 -1.82 1.28 -9.51
CA GLY A 299 -1.30 2.66 -9.41
C GLY A 299 0.22 2.72 -9.36
N LEU A 300 0.86 1.80 -8.64
CA LEU A 300 2.32 1.69 -8.57
C LEU A 300 2.93 1.18 -9.88
N GLU A 301 2.24 0.30 -10.60
CA GLU A 301 2.65 -0.16 -11.94
C GLU A 301 2.57 0.96 -12.97
N LEU A 302 1.52 1.77 -12.94
CA LEU A 302 1.41 2.93 -13.82
C LEU A 302 2.56 3.94 -13.59
N LEU A 303 2.96 4.16 -12.33
CA LEU A 303 4.12 4.99 -12.01
C LEU A 303 5.43 4.42 -12.54
N GLN A 304 5.56 3.09 -12.60
CA GLN A 304 6.71 2.43 -13.20
C GLN A 304 6.73 2.64 -14.71
N THR A 305 5.62 2.39 -15.40
CA THR A 305 5.49 2.61 -16.85
C THR A 305 5.78 4.06 -17.24
N TRP A 306 5.31 5.03 -16.47
CA TRP A 306 5.64 6.45 -16.71
C TRP A 306 7.13 6.74 -16.61
N GLN A 307 7.83 6.11 -15.67
CA GLN A 307 9.28 6.29 -15.54
C GLN A 307 10.04 5.66 -16.70
N GLU A 308 9.62 4.48 -17.16
CA GLU A 308 10.17 3.82 -18.34
C GLU A 308 9.99 4.68 -19.59
N HIS A 309 8.79 5.22 -19.82
CA HIS A 309 8.53 6.11 -20.96
C HIS A 309 9.35 7.41 -20.89
N GLN A 310 9.51 8.00 -19.70
CA GLN A 310 10.31 9.22 -19.52
C GLN A 310 11.80 8.97 -19.76
N LEU A 311 12.31 7.80 -19.35
CA LEU A 311 13.68 7.40 -19.63
C LEU A 311 13.90 7.19 -21.13
N GLU A 312 12.99 6.48 -21.80
CA GLU A 312 13.08 6.23 -23.25
C GLU A 312 13.01 7.53 -24.06
N ALA A 313 12.11 8.44 -23.67
CA ALA A 313 12.00 9.76 -24.29
C ALA A 313 13.30 10.56 -24.16
N TRP A 314 13.98 10.46 -23.01
CA TRP A 314 15.27 11.12 -22.81
C TRP A 314 16.37 10.49 -23.67
N LEU A 315 16.47 9.16 -23.72
CA LEU A 315 17.46 8.44 -24.55
C LEU A 315 17.31 8.73 -26.05
N THR A 316 16.08 8.96 -26.51
CA THR A 316 15.77 9.24 -27.92
C THR A 316 15.78 10.72 -28.28
N SER A 317 15.90 11.61 -27.28
CA SER A 317 15.93 13.07 -27.47
C SER A 317 17.32 13.67 -27.70
N GLY A 318 18.38 12.86 -27.61
CA GLY A 318 19.78 13.25 -27.81
C GLY A 318 20.28 13.08 -29.24
#